data_AF-A0A6J8BUV3-F1
#
_entry.id   AF-A0A6J8BUV3-F1
#
_cell.length_a   1.000
_cell.length_b   1.000
_cell.length_c   1.000
_cell.angle_alpha   90.00
_cell.angle_beta   90.00
_cell.angle_gamma   90.00
#
_symmetry.space_group_name_H-M   'P 1'
#
loop_
_entity.id
_entity.type
_entity.pdbx_description
1 polymer ?
#
loop_
_entity_poly.entity_id
_entity_poly.type
_entity_poly.pdbx_seq_one_letter_code
_entity_poly.pdbx_strand_id
1 'polypeptide(L)'
;MPARNFIHVVDRCNNFLLSGSSKLKCLPFFVSDKQVGIIRPDILPHLQKYQDVFITSPTMLKLSDDLKTLKERSEKVQEVLTDLREQKVLVTLNGWRNETFDIRTSPKEKAYMEVERSGICLFGAISYGVHINGYIETDNQLMMWIARRSPTKPTYPNKLDNMCAGGLASGLKVRHCAIKECEEEASIPKELTDKLVGVGCVSYILEDKRGVFPECEYLFDLKLPTDYQPVNADGEVGAFELMSIEQVMDAIVSDDFKPNSALIILDFLVRHGFVTPENEKNYAYLVEMMHVPLQSYFANSTQISCRDIYKQWQEVGKQKDHPEATTLRNGKRKLRSKIRMEQAISRQNLYQQIMDNPNSQLFYRLINRNRSNQQTSTNCLKIDDAYYFVPEEQRRSFSSYYEDLSVLKENIYENCYLNLWKIRQQLYEQAMDKEIKDPEQFTETEVMKAIGKLNTKKSADESEITAEH
;
A
#
# COMPACT_ATOMS: atom_id res chain seq x y z
N MET A 1 12.91 24.64 -19.35
CA MET A 1 11.66 24.71 -18.55
C MET A 1 11.95 24.10 -17.19
N PRO A 2 11.32 24.56 -16.09
CA PRO A 2 11.45 23.89 -14.80
C PRO A 2 11.02 22.42 -14.92
N ALA A 3 11.66 21.53 -14.15
CA ALA A 3 11.31 20.11 -14.16
C ALA A 3 9.86 19.93 -13.67
N ARG A 4 9.09 19.10 -14.38
CA ARG A 4 7.72 18.73 -14.00
C ARG A 4 7.76 17.91 -12.72
N ASN A 5 6.89 18.23 -11.76
CA ASN A 5 6.83 17.51 -10.49
C ASN A 5 5.71 16.45 -10.53
N PHE A 6 6.00 15.28 -11.12
CA PHE A 6 5.01 14.19 -11.17
C PHE A 6 4.75 13.55 -9.80
N ILE A 7 5.66 13.70 -8.82
CA ILE A 7 5.42 13.27 -7.44
C ILE A 7 4.18 13.97 -6.87
N HIS A 8 4.02 15.27 -7.17
CA HIS A 8 2.84 16.02 -6.74
C HIS A 8 1.53 15.42 -7.26
N VAL A 9 1.53 14.82 -8.46
CA VAL A 9 0.34 14.16 -9.04
C VAL A 9 -0.06 12.93 -8.21
N VAL A 10 0.89 12.06 -7.90
CA VAL A 10 0.63 10.83 -7.14
C VAL A 10 0.33 11.10 -5.66
N ASP A 11 1.01 12.06 -5.04
CA ASP A 11 0.84 12.40 -3.63
C ASP A 11 -0.51 13.05 -3.35
N ARG A 12 -1.03 13.88 -4.28
CA ARG A 12 -2.36 14.48 -4.16
C ARG A 12 -3.47 13.43 -4.06
N CYS A 13 -3.33 12.30 -4.75
CA CYS A 13 -4.32 11.22 -4.73
C CYS A 13 -4.07 10.19 -3.64
N ASN A 14 -2.91 10.19 -3.00
CA ASN A 14 -2.50 9.21 -2.00
C ASN A 14 -2.19 9.82 -0.63
N ASN A 15 -2.67 11.04 -0.36
CA ASN A 15 -2.38 11.75 0.88
C ASN A 15 -2.77 10.96 2.15
N PHE A 16 -3.69 9.99 2.07
CA PHE A 16 -4.05 9.11 3.18
C PHE A 16 -2.91 8.15 3.58
N LEU A 17 -2.04 7.80 2.63
CA LEU A 17 -0.87 6.96 2.88
C LEU A 17 0.32 7.75 3.44
N LEU A 18 0.31 9.07 3.29
CA LEU A 18 1.38 9.95 3.70
C LEU A 18 1.29 10.33 5.18
N SER A 19 2.40 10.85 5.69
CA SER A 19 2.47 11.31 7.09
C SER A 19 1.51 12.47 7.34
N GLY A 20 0.81 12.42 8.48
CA GLY A 20 -0.15 13.46 8.87
C GLY A 20 -1.61 13.16 8.51
N SER A 21 -1.88 12.07 7.78
CA SER A 21 -3.25 11.61 7.51
C SER A 21 -3.95 11.07 8.76
N SER A 22 -5.26 10.84 8.64
CA SER A 22 -6.06 10.23 9.72
C SER A 22 -5.88 8.71 9.85
N LYS A 23 -5.06 8.07 9.00
CA LYS A 23 -4.94 6.61 8.87
C LYS A 23 -4.78 5.87 10.20
N LEU A 24 -3.87 6.31 11.05
CA LEU A 24 -3.58 5.65 12.34
C LEU A 24 -4.70 5.80 13.38
N LYS A 25 -5.66 6.69 13.14
CA LYS A 25 -6.80 6.97 14.02
C LYS A 25 -8.09 6.34 13.52
N CYS A 26 -8.13 5.87 12.28
CA CYS A 26 -9.32 5.27 11.69
C CYS A 26 -9.62 3.91 12.33
N LEU A 27 -10.91 3.59 12.45
CA LEU A 27 -11.36 2.26 12.86
C LEU A 27 -11.70 1.41 11.62
N PRO A 28 -11.40 0.11 11.61
CA PRO A 28 -11.87 -0.77 10.56
C PRO A 28 -13.40 -0.88 10.58
N PHE A 29 -14.01 -0.91 9.39
CA PHE A 29 -15.45 -1.10 9.21
C PHE A 29 -15.76 -2.51 8.72
N PHE A 30 -16.55 -3.25 9.48
CA PHE A 30 -16.91 -4.63 9.20
C PHE A 30 -18.37 -4.79 8.78
N VAL A 31 -18.60 -5.66 7.81
CA VAL A 31 -19.91 -6.25 7.54
C VAL A 31 -19.74 -7.76 7.65
N SER A 32 -20.50 -8.39 8.57
CA SER A 32 -20.24 -9.78 8.97
C SER A 32 -18.80 -9.97 9.49
N ASP A 33 -18.01 -10.86 8.90
CA ASP A 33 -16.62 -11.16 9.29
C ASP A 33 -15.58 -10.47 8.39
N LYS A 34 -16.02 -9.57 7.49
CA LYS A 34 -15.17 -8.96 6.47
C LYS A 34 -15.00 -7.48 6.71
N GLN A 35 -13.75 -7.01 6.72
CA GLN A 35 -13.49 -5.59 6.67
C GLN A 35 -13.79 -5.09 5.25
N VAL A 36 -14.75 -4.19 5.14
CA VAL A 36 -15.19 -3.60 3.88
C VAL A 36 -14.79 -2.14 3.72
N GLY A 37 -14.19 -1.55 4.76
CA GLY A 37 -13.72 -0.17 4.73
C GLY A 37 -13.06 0.29 6.02
N ILE A 38 -13.02 1.61 6.22
CA ILE A 38 -12.44 2.29 7.38
C ILE A 38 -13.24 3.55 7.72
N ILE A 39 -13.41 3.81 9.01
CA ILE A 39 -14.18 4.92 9.55
C ILE A 39 -13.24 5.92 10.19
N ARG A 40 -13.33 7.18 9.77
CA ARG A 40 -12.58 8.26 10.41
C ARG A 40 -13.14 8.64 11.77
N PRO A 41 -12.31 9.13 12.69
CA PRO A 41 -12.73 9.56 14.02
C PRO A 41 -13.82 10.64 14.05
N ASP A 42 -13.86 11.52 13.05
CA ASP A 42 -14.87 12.59 12.95
C ASP A 42 -16.22 12.08 12.41
N ILE A 43 -16.25 10.95 11.71
CA ILE A 43 -17.47 10.33 11.18
C ILE A 43 -18.11 9.40 12.22
N LEU A 44 -17.29 8.69 13.00
CA LEU A 44 -17.73 7.70 13.98
C LEU A 44 -18.82 8.23 14.95
N PRO A 45 -18.75 9.46 15.50
CA PRO A 45 -19.76 9.97 16.41
C PRO A 45 -21.14 10.18 15.81
N HIS A 46 -21.23 10.29 14.48
CA HIS A 46 -22.49 10.39 13.76
C HIS A 46 -23.12 9.00 13.59
N LEU A 47 -22.31 7.99 13.24
CA LEU A 47 -22.79 6.62 13.02
C LEU A 47 -23.16 5.90 14.32
N GLN A 48 -22.44 6.14 15.42
CA GLN A 48 -22.69 5.49 16.73
C GLN A 48 -24.07 5.82 17.35
N LYS A 49 -24.78 6.83 16.82
CA LYS A 49 -26.12 7.20 17.26
C LYS A 49 -27.18 6.17 16.84
N TYR A 50 -26.91 5.41 15.78
CA TYR A 50 -27.83 4.42 15.21
C TYR A 50 -27.39 3.01 15.62
N GLN A 51 -27.57 2.69 16.90
CA GLN A 51 -27.05 1.46 17.52
C GLN A 51 -27.75 0.18 17.04
N ASP A 52 -28.92 0.30 16.42
CA ASP A 52 -29.62 -0.78 15.74
C ASP A 52 -29.00 -1.13 14.38
N VAL A 53 -28.26 -0.20 13.78
CA VAL A 53 -27.57 -0.37 12.48
C VAL A 53 -26.07 -0.59 12.65
N PHE A 54 -25.42 0.18 13.53
CA PHE A 54 -23.97 0.17 13.73
C PHE A 54 -23.60 -0.20 15.17
N ILE A 55 -22.85 -1.29 15.31
CA ILE A 55 -22.30 -1.79 16.57
C ILE A 55 -20.85 -1.31 16.69
N THR A 56 -20.62 -0.37 17.61
CA THR A 56 -19.29 0.22 17.83
C THR A 56 -18.56 -0.46 18.99
N SER A 57 -17.25 -0.68 18.82
CA SER A 57 -16.33 -1.04 19.90
C SER A 57 -15.12 -0.08 19.90
N PRO A 58 -14.23 -0.14 20.90
CA PRO A 58 -13.00 0.65 20.91
C PRO A 58 -12.04 0.36 19.74
N THR A 59 -12.23 -0.76 19.03
CA THR A 59 -11.30 -1.23 17.99
C THR A 59 -11.93 -1.39 16.62
N MET A 60 -13.25 -1.29 16.48
CA MET A 60 -13.93 -1.43 15.19
C MET A 60 -15.34 -0.81 15.17
N LEU A 61 -15.83 -0.52 13.97
CA LEU A 61 -17.26 -0.36 13.70
C LEU A 61 -17.76 -1.58 12.94
N LYS A 62 -18.90 -2.15 13.33
CA LYS A 62 -19.50 -3.28 12.63
C LYS A 62 -20.95 -2.97 12.29
N LEU A 63 -21.39 -3.36 11.09
CA LEU A 63 -22.82 -3.36 10.75
C LEU A 63 -23.55 -4.46 11.53
N SER A 64 -24.72 -4.15 12.08
CA SER A 64 -25.49 -5.07 12.93
C SER A 64 -25.68 -6.44 12.27
N ASP A 65 -25.41 -7.51 13.04
CA ASP A 65 -25.60 -8.87 12.58
C ASP A 65 -27.09 -9.20 12.36
N ASP A 66 -28.02 -8.40 12.88
CA ASP A 66 -29.46 -8.57 12.66
C ASP A 66 -29.88 -8.25 11.23
N LEU A 67 -29.06 -7.49 10.48
CA LEU A 67 -29.26 -7.19 9.05
C LEU A 67 -28.68 -8.32 8.19
N LYS A 68 -29.51 -9.30 7.85
CA LYS A 68 -29.07 -10.57 7.26
C LYS A 68 -28.84 -10.49 5.76
N THR A 69 -29.65 -9.71 5.05
CA THR A 69 -29.64 -9.64 3.59
C THR A 69 -28.97 -8.37 3.09
N LEU A 70 -28.46 -8.40 1.84
CA LEU A 70 -27.95 -7.22 1.15
C LEU A 70 -28.99 -6.09 1.16
N LYS A 71 -30.25 -6.43 0.88
CA LYS A 71 -31.36 -5.48 0.83
C LYS A 71 -31.58 -4.80 2.18
N GLU A 72 -31.74 -5.56 3.26
CA GLU A 72 -31.94 -5.01 4.61
C GLU A 72 -30.80 -4.07 5.03
N ARG A 73 -29.55 -4.48 4.75
CA ARG A 73 -28.36 -3.65 5.03
C ARG A 73 -28.40 -2.34 4.27
N SER A 74 -28.68 -2.41 2.97
CA SER A 74 -28.70 -1.25 2.09
C SER A 74 -29.82 -0.28 2.48
N GLU A 75 -31.03 -0.78 2.73
CA GLU A 75 -32.18 0.03 3.16
C GLU A 75 -31.93 0.72 4.50
N LYS A 76 -31.40 0.00 5.49
CA LYS A 76 -31.11 0.59 6.81
C LYS A 76 -29.99 1.61 6.80
N VAL A 77 -28.92 1.35 6.04
CA VAL A 77 -27.85 2.35 5.85
C VAL A 77 -28.36 3.56 5.08
N GLN A 78 -29.23 3.36 4.08
CA GLN A 78 -29.86 4.46 3.34
C GLN A 78 -30.73 5.34 4.23
N GLU A 79 -31.52 4.77 5.14
CA GLU A 79 -32.29 5.51 6.15
C GLU A 79 -31.36 6.40 7.01
N VAL A 80 -30.26 5.84 7.52
CA VAL A 80 -29.28 6.59 8.31
C VAL A 80 -28.64 7.73 7.52
N LEU A 81 -28.20 7.47 6.29
CA LEU A 81 -27.60 8.50 5.45
C LEU A 81 -28.60 9.60 5.07
N THR A 82 -29.87 9.27 4.91
CA THR A 82 -30.93 10.24 4.64
C THR A 82 -31.14 11.15 5.85
N ASP A 83 -31.25 10.60 7.06
CA ASP A 83 -31.36 11.40 8.30
C ASP A 83 -30.13 12.30 8.52
N LEU A 84 -28.92 11.75 8.34
CA LEU A 84 -27.68 12.55 8.43
C LEU A 84 -27.60 13.66 7.37
N ARG A 85 -28.15 13.44 6.17
CA ARG A 85 -28.26 14.46 5.12
C ARG A 85 -29.22 15.57 5.53
N GLU A 86 -30.39 15.23 6.07
CA GLU A 86 -31.38 16.20 6.55
C GLU A 86 -30.83 17.06 7.71
N GLN A 87 -30.05 16.44 8.60
CA GLN A 87 -29.34 17.14 9.67
C GLN A 87 -28.20 18.04 9.16
N LYS A 88 -27.76 17.88 7.90
CA LYS A 88 -26.66 18.66 7.26
C LYS A 88 -25.35 18.64 8.06
N VAL A 89 -25.10 17.54 8.77
CA VAL A 89 -23.92 17.39 9.64
C VAL A 89 -22.68 16.90 8.90
N LEU A 90 -22.85 16.27 7.72
CA LEU A 90 -21.77 15.73 6.91
C LEU A 90 -21.79 16.33 5.51
N VAL A 91 -20.76 17.10 5.17
CA VAL A 91 -20.70 17.87 3.90
C VAL A 91 -20.80 16.99 2.65
N THR A 92 -20.33 15.74 2.71
CA THR A 92 -20.35 14.84 1.56
C THR A 92 -21.77 14.52 1.09
N LEU A 93 -22.73 14.42 2.02
CA LEU A 93 -24.13 14.06 1.73
C LEU A 93 -24.91 15.16 1.01
N ASN A 94 -24.34 16.37 0.89
CA ASN A 94 -24.88 17.42 0.02
C ASN A 94 -24.78 17.04 -1.46
N GLY A 95 -23.83 16.17 -1.82
CA GLY A 95 -23.59 15.72 -3.20
C GLY A 95 -24.43 14.50 -3.61
N TRP A 96 -25.62 14.35 -3.05
CA TRP A 96 -26.54 13.23 -3.29
C TRP A 96 -27.00 13.18 -4.75
N ARG A 97 -26.95 12.00 -5.36
CA ARG A 97 -27.21 11.77 -6.80
C ARG A 97 -28.32 10.77 -7.09
N ASN A 98 -28.89 10.12 -6.07
CA ASN A 98 -29.81 8.99 -6.24
C ASN A 98 -29.18 7.85 -7.06
N GLU A 99 -27.87 7.66 -6.86
CA GLU A 99 -27.07 6.62 -7.49
C GLU A 99 -26.36 5.87 -6.37
N THR A 100 -26.41 4.54 -6.41
CA THR A 100 -25.78 3.70 -5.40
C THR A 100 -24.54 3.02 -5.96
N PHE A 101 -23.55 2.82 -5.09
CA PHE A 101 -22.36 2.03 -5.35
C PHE A 101 -22.37 0.77 -4.49
N ASP A 102 -21.74 -0.28 -5.01
CA ASP A 102 -21.55 -1.53 -4.29
C ASP A 102 -20.41 -1.45 -3.29
N ILE A 103 -20.64 -1.85 -2.05
CA ILE A 103 -19.57 -2.10 -1.08
C ILE A 103 -19.14 -3.56 -1.17
N ARG A 104 -17.90 -3.77 -1.59
CA ARG A 104 -17.27 -5.08 -1.81
C ARG A 104 -15.86 -5.10 -1.21
N THR A 105 -15.41 -6.27 -0.77
CA THR A 105 -14.00 -6.54 -0.46
C THR A 105 -13.15 -6.68 -1.72
N SER A 106 -13.74 -7.19 -2.82
CA SER A 106 -13.12 -7.28 -4.13
C SER A 106 -14.12 -7.24 -5.28
N PRO A 107 -13.71 -6.90 -6.53
CA PRO A 107 -14.61 -6.83 -7.67
C PRO A 107 -15.33 -8.15 -7.98
N LYS A 108 -14.70 -9.29 -7.63
CA LYS A 108 -15.22 -10.64 -7.88
C LYS A 108 -16.19 -11.11 -6.80
N GLU A 109 -16.14 -10.53 -5.62
CA GLU A 109 -17.07 -10.87 -4.54
C GLU A 109 -18.43 -10.19 -4.73
N LYS A 110 -19.45 -10.80 -4.12
CA LYS A 110 -20.78 -10.20 -4.08
C LYS A 110 -20.74 -8.93 -3.21
N ALA A 111 -21.57 -7.96 -3.55
CA ALA A 111 -21.78 -6.80 -2.71
C ALA A 111 -22.29 -7.22 -1.32
N TYR A 112 -21.78 -6.57 -0.29
CA TYR A 112 -22.22 -6.75 1.09
C TYR A 112 -23.41 -5.85 1.41
N MET A 113 -23.45 -4.68 0.78
CA MET A 113 -24.53 -3.70 0.77
C MET A 113 -24.31 -2.70 -0.37
N GLU A 114 -25.34 -1.97 -0.72
CA GLU A 114 -25.30 -0.81 -1.60
C GLU A 114 -25.37 0.45 -0.74
N VAL A 115 -24.69 1.50 -1.17
CA VAL A 115 -24.68 2.79 -0.47
C VAL A 115 -24.79 3.92 -1.48
N GLU A 116 -25.45 5.01 -1.11
CA GLU A 116 -25.48 6.19 -1.96
C GLU A 116 -24.04 6.69 -2.25
N ARG A 117 -23.77 7.02 -3.52
CA ARG A 117 -22.43 7.41 -4.04
C ARG A 117 -21.72 8.48 -3.22
N SER A 118 -22.43 9.50 -2.77
CA SER A 118 -21.91 10.57 -1.90
C SER A 118 -21.57 10.10 -0.48
N GLY A 119 -22.19 9.02 -0.02
CA GLY A 119 -21.98 8.43 1.31
C GLY A 119 -20.85 7.40 1.39
N ILE A 120 -20.39 6.84 0.26
CA ILE A 120 -19.39 5.74 0.27
C ILE A 120 -18.09 6.11 1.00
N CYS A 121 -17.63 7.36 0.86
CA CYS A 121 -16.40 7.83 1.49
C CYS A 121 -16.47 7.97 3.02
N LEU A 122 -17.68 7.99 3.59
CA LEU A 122 -17.88 7.94 5.04
C LEU A 122 -17.49 6.57 5.61
N PHE A 123 -17.64 5.53 4.79
CA PHE A 123 -17.29 4.15 5.15
C PHE A 123 -15.88 3.78 4.74
N GLY A 124 -15.14 4.66 4.05
CA GLY A 124 -13.81 4.39 3.52
C GLY A 124 -13.75 3.07 2.76
N ALA A 125 -14.83 2.76 2.05
CA ALA A 125 -14.98 1.54 1.27
C ALA A 125 -14.41 1.74 -0.14
N ILE A 126 -13.92 0.67 -0.75
CA ILE A 126 -13.42 0.74 -2.13
C ILE A 126 -14.58 1.12 -3.05
N SER A 127 -14.41 2.21 -3.79
CA SER A 127 -15.28 2.55 -4.92
C SER A 127 -14.58 2.23 -6.24
N TYR A 128 -15.38 2.06 -7.29
CA TYR A 128 -14.89 1.75 -8.63
C TYR A 128 -15.43 2.76 -9.62
N GLY A 129 -14.68 3.01 -10.67
CA GLY A 129 -15.10 3.85 -11.78
C GLY A 129 -14.39 3.50 -13.07
N VAL A 130 -14.67 4.28 -14.10
CA VAL A 130 -14.08 4.15 -15.43
C VAL A 130 -13.56 5.50 -15.90
N HIS A 131 -12.43 5.48 -16.58
CA HIS A 131 -11.87 6.67 -17.22
C HIS A 131 -11.42 6.34 -18.64
N ILE A 132 -11.72 7.24 -19.57
CA ILE A 132 -11.45 7.05 -20.99
C ILE A 132 -10.45 8.10 -21.48
N ASN A 133 -9.29 7.62 -21.93
CA ASN A 133 -8.26 8.39 -22.59
C ASN A 133 -8.59 8.47 -24.09
N GLY A 134 -9.26 9.54 -24.49
CA GLY A 134 -9.52 9.84 -25.89
C GLY A 134 -8.33 10.54 -26.53
N TYR A 135 -7.79 9.99 -27.61
CA TYR A 135 -6.65 10.58 -28.30
C TYR A 135 -6.76 10.41 -29.82
N ILE A 136 -6.07 11.26 -30.55
CA ILE A 136 -5.86 11.11 -32.00
C ILE A 136 -4.38 10.93 -32.29
N GLU A 137 -4.07 10.28 -33.39
CA GLU A 137 -2.73 10.28 -33.97
C GLU A 137 -2.80 10.98 -35.31
N THR A 138 -1.96 11.99 -35.47
CA THR A 138 -1.67 12.64 -36.76
C THR A 138 -0.31 12.17 -37.25
N ASP A 139 0.05 12.44 -38.51
CA ASP A 139 1.20 11.85 -39.21
C ASP A 139 2.56 11.97 -38.47
N ASN A 140 2.69 12.76 -37.40
CA ASN A 140 3.88 12.79 -36.56
C ASN A 140 3.64 12.98 -35.05
N GLN A 141 2.39 13.05 -34.56
CA GLN A 141 2.12 13.43 -33.16
C GLN A 141 0.84 12.80 -32.61
N LEU A 142 0.95 12.32 -31.36
CA LEU A 142 -0.18 11.93 -30.53
C LEU A 142 -0.72 13.17 -29.81
N MET A 143 -2.03 13.36 -29.85
CA MET A 143 -2.74 14.47 -29.20
C MET A 143 -3.91 13.91 -28.39
N MET A 144 -4.19 14.47 -27.23
CA MET A 144 -5.21 13.99 -26.31
C MET A 144 -6.37 14.96 -26.20
N TRP A 145 -7.60 14.43 -26.22
CA TRP A 145 -8.79 15.19 -25.88
C TRP A 145 -8.92 15.29 -24.36
N ILE A 146 -8.93 16.52 -23.86
CA ILE A 146 -9.08 16.85 -22.44
C ILE A 146 -10.41 17.55 -22.26
N ALA A 147 -11.23 17.07 -21.32
CA ALA A 147 -12.48 17.72 -20.98
C ALA A 147 -12.23 18.81 -19.94
N ARG A 148 -13.02 19.88 -19.98
CA ARG A 148 -13.14 20.86 -18.91
C ARG A 148 -14.48 20.65 -18.23
N ARG A 149 -14.48 20.36 -16.93
CA ARG A 149 -15.71 20.06 -16.17
C ARG A 149 -16.64 21.27 -16.13
N SER A 150 -17.94 21.03 -16.25
CA SER A 150 -18.96 22.09 -16.15
C SER A 150 -18.86 22.85 -14.82
N PRO A 151 -19.12 24.17 -14.80
CA PRO A 151 -19.14 24.96 -13.57
C PRO A 151 -20.20 24.51 -12.57
N THR A 152 -21.22 23.76 -13.01
CA THR A 152 -22.31 23.25 -12.15
C THR A 152 -21.99 21.91 -11.49
N LYS A 153 -20.87 21.25 -11.84
CA LYS A 153 -20.48 19.97 -11.22
C LYS A 153 -20.31 20.15 -9.70
N PRO A 154 -20.85 19.24 -8.88
CA PRO A 154 -20.75 19.33 -7.42
C PRO A 154 -19.32 19.15 -6.90
N THR A 155 -18.46 18.51 -7.68
CA THR A 155 -17.05 18.27 -7.36
C THR A 155 -16.15 18.78 -8.48
N TYR A 156 -15.10 19.50 -8.09
CA TYR A 156 -14.07 20.02 -9.01
C TYR A 156 -14.64 20.78 -10.23
N PRO A 157 -15.53 21.78 -10.05
CA PRO A 157 -16.04 22.56 -11.17
C PRO A 157 -14.89 23.29 -11.91
N ASN A 158 -15.02 23.44 -13.23
CA ASN A 158 -14.05 24.09 -14.14
C ASN A 158 -12.66 23.43 -14.27
N LYS A 159 -12.36 22.38 -13.51
CA LYS A 159 -11.09 21.65 -13.63
C LYS A 159 -11.03 20.84 -14.91
N LEU A 160 -9.82 20.59 -15.39
CA LEU A 160 -9.56 19.64 -16.48
C LEU A 160 -9.78 18.20 -16.01
N ASP A 161 -10.21 17.33 -16.91
CA ASP A 161 -10.57 15.92 -16.69
C ASP A 161 -10.13 15.07 -17.89
N ASN A 162 -10.24 13.75 -17.78
CA ASN A 162 -10.18 12.86 -18.95
C ASN A 162 -11.32 13.22 -19.93
N MET A 163 -11.24 12.74 -21.17
CA MET A 163 -12.31 12.98 -22.15
C MET A 163 -13.67 12.52 -21.63
N CYS A 164 -13.73 11.35 -21.01
CA CYS A 164 -14.92 10.86 -20.32
C CYS A 164 -14.51 10.14 -19.03
N ALA A 165 -15.31 10.27 -17.98
CA ALA A 165 -15.09 9.56 -16.72
C ALA A 165 -16.36 9.45 -15.86
N GLY A 166 -16.62 8.25 -15.33
CA GLY A 166 -17.80 8.00 -14.52
C GLY A 166 -17.56 6.99 -13.40
N GLY A 167 -18.41 7.07 -12.39
CA GLY A 167 -18.40 6.10 -11.30
C GLY A 167 -19.17 4.83 -11.67
N LEU A 168 -18.74 3.69 -11.15
CA LEU A 168 -19.37 2.40 -11.44
C LEU A 168 -20.57 2.19 -10.51
N ALA A 169 -21.75 2.58 -10.99
CA ALA A 169 -23.02 2.35 -10.31
C ALA A 169 -23.28 0.86 -10.02
N SER A 170 -24.04 0.57 -8.96
CA SER A 170 -24.45 -0.79 -8.61
C SER A 170 -25.12 -1.50 -9.78
N GLY A 171 -24.78 -2.77 -9.98
CA GLY A 171 -25.32 -3.62 -11.04
C GLY A 171 -24.80 -3.31 -12.46
N LEU A 172 -24.07 -2.20 -12.66
CA LEU A 172 -23.51 -1.84 -13.96
C LEU A 172 -22.20 -2.59 -14.22
N LYS A 173 -22.04 -3.07 -15.46
CA LYS A 173 -20.78 -3.70 -15.90
C LYS A 173 -19.78 -2.63 -16.31
N VAL A 174 -18.49 -2.83 -16.00
CA VAL A 174 -17.39 -1.89 -16.29
C VAL A 174 -17.43 -1.38 -17.74
N ARG A 175 -17.48 -2.27 -18.74
CA ARG A 175 -17.52 -1.84 -20.15
C ARG A 175 -18.81 -1.09 -20.50
N HIS A 176 -19.95 -1.45 -19.92
CA HIS A 176 -21.21 -0.74 -20.16
C HIS A 176 -21.17 0.67 -19.56
N CYS A 177 -20.56 0.82 -18.37
CA CYS A 177 -20.29 2.13 -17.79
C CYS A 177 -19.42 2.96 -18.72
N ALA A 178 -18.28 2.45 -19.19
CA ALA A 178 -17.41 3.19 -20.11
C ALA A 178 -18.13 3.64 -21.39
N ILE A 179 -18.95 2.77 -21.99
CA ILE A 179 -19.76 3.12 -23.18
C ILE A 179 -20.77 4.23 -22.85
N LYS A 180 -21.53 4.09 -21.75
CA LYS A 180 -22.50 5.08 -21.29
C LYS A 180 -21.85 6.46 -21.09
N GLU A 181 -20.74 6.52 -20.36
CA GLU A 181 -20.06 7.80 -20.11
C GLU A 181 -19.50 8.43 -21.39
N CYS A 182 -19.02 7.62 -22.33
CA CYS A 182 -18.62 8.09 -23.65
C CYS A 182 -19.79 8.69 -24.45
N GLU A 183 -20.96 8.05 -24.39
CA GLU A 183 -22.17 8.53 -25.06
C GLU A 183 -22.70 9.83 -24.42
N GLU A 184 -22.77 9.89 -23.10
CA GLU A 184 -23.35 11.01 -22.34
C GLU A 184 -22.43 12.25 -22.28
N GLU A 185 -21.14 12.07 -21.96
CA GLU A 185 -20.25 13.22 -21.74
C GLU A 185 -19.63 13.76 -23.04
N ALA A 186 -19.47 12.92 -24.07
CA ALA A 186 -18.70 13.25 -25.27
C ALA A 186 -19.41 12.93 -26.60
N SER A 187 -20.66 12.45 -26.58
CA SER A 187 -21.42 12.06 -27.78
C SER A 187 -20.68 11.04 -28.66
N ILE A 188 -19.88 10.15 -28.07
CA ILE A 188 -19.14 9.14 -28.83
C ILE A 188 -20.15 8.11 -29.38
N PRO A 189 -20.25 7.96 -30.71
CA PRO A 189 -21.18 7.01 -31.30
C PRO A 189 -20.73 5.57 -31.08
N LYS A 190 -21.69 4.63 -31.14
CA LYS A 190 -21.46 3.21 -30.87
C LYS A 190 -20.31 2.61 -31.67
N GLU A 191 -20.16 3.00 -32.93
CA GLU A 191 -19.12 2.49 -33.83
C GLU A 191 -17.71 2.84 -33.35
N LEU A 192 -17.56 3.92 -32.58
CA LEU A 192 -16.31 4.29 -31.93
C LEU A 192 -16.18 3.65 -30.54
N THR A 193 -17.25 3.58 -29.75
CA THR A 193 -17.17 2.92 -28.43
C THR A 193 -16.91 1.40 -28.54
N ASP A 194 -17.26 0.77 -29.66
CA ASP A 194 -16.89 -0.62 -29.98
C ASP A 194 -15.35 -0.81 -30.00
N LYS A 195 -14.57 0.25 -30.26
CA LYS A 195 -13.10 0.25 -30.30
C LYS A 195 -12.43 0.54 -28.96
N LEU A 196 -13.19 0.75 -27.88
CA LEU A 196 -12.61 0.94 -26.53
C LEU A 196 -11.72 -0.25 -26.14
N VAL A 197 -10.46 0.03 -25.80
CA VAL A 197 -9.49 -0.97 -25.35
C VAL A 197 -9.30 -0.82 -23.84
N GLY A 198 -9.54 -1.87 -23.07
CA GLY A 198 -9.20 -1.86 -21.64
C GLY A 198 -7.69 -1.99 -21.45
N VAL A 199 -7.09 -1.05 -20.73
CA VAL A 199 -5.61 -0.91 -20.62
C VAL A 199 -5.07 -1.06 -19.20
N GLY A 200 -5.94 -1.38 -18.23
CA GLY A 200 -5.55 -1.66 -16.86
C GLY A 200 -6.44 -0.95 -15.85
N CYS A 201 -5.89 -0.68 -14.67
CA CYS A 201 -6.54 0.12 -13.65
C CYS A 201 -5.51 0.90 -12.82
N VAL A 202 -5.92 2.08 -12.38
CA VAL A 202 -5.19 2.90 -11.40
C VAL A 202 -5.93 2.83 -10.06
N SER A 203 -5.19 2.80 -8.96
CA SER A 203 -5.77 2.74 -7.63
C SER A 203 -4.99 3.57 -6.62
N TYR A 204 -5.73 4.28 -5.78
CA TYR A 204 -5.20 5.24 -4.81
C TYR A 204 -6.06 5.32 -3.55
N ILE A 205 -5.56 6.00 -2.52
CA ILE A 205 -6.36 6.35 -1.34
C ILE A 205 -6.23 7.84 -1.02
N LEU A 206 -7.26 8.59 -1.39
CA LEU A 206 -7.38 10.01 -1.09
C LEU A 206 -8.12 10.20 0.23
N GLU A 207 -7.73 11.22 0.98
CA GLU A 207 -8.46 11.74 2.11
C GLU A 207 -8.73 13.24 1.93
N ASP A 208 -9.96 13.67 2.19
CA ASP A 208 -10.28 15.09 2.31
C ASP A 208 -11.41 15.33 3.33
N LYS A 209 -11.94 16.55 3.41
CA LYS A 209 -13.02 16.91 4.35
C LYS A 209 -14.29 16.06 4.25
N ARG A 210 -14.50 15.35 3.14
CA ARG A 210 -15.69 14.51 2.87
C ARG A 210 -15.55 13.10 3.44
N GLY A 211 -14.32 12.59 3.56
CA GLY A 211 -14.05 11.23 4.02
C GLY A 211 -12.75 10.65 3.45
N VAL A 212 -12.70 9.32 3.39
CA VAL A 212 -11.60 8.56 2.75
C VAL A 212 -12.13 7.92 1.48
N PHE A 213 -11.35 8.01 0.42
CA PHE A 213 -11.66 7.58 -0.94
C PHE A 213 -10.61 6.56 -1.41
N PRO A 214 -10.69 5.29 -0.99
CA PRO A 214 -10.02 4.21 -1.70
C PRO A 214 -10.76 4.00 -3.02
N GLU A 215 -10.14 4.32 -4.15
CA GLU A 215 -10.78 4.24 -5.46
C GLU A 215 -9.93 3.38 -6.41
N CYS A 216 -10.61 2.60 -7.25
CA CYS A 216 -10.01 1.81 -8.30
C CYS A 216 -10.69 2.14 -9.64
N GLU A 217 -9.95 2.80 -10.51
CA GLU A 217 -10.43 3.33 -11.77
C GLU A 217 -9.99 2.42 -12.92
N TYR A 218 -10.96 1.83 -13.63
CA TYR A 218 -10.71 1.01 -14.81
C TYR A 218 -10.45 1.90 -16.02
N LEU A 219 -9.34 1.65 -16.71
CA LEU A 219 -8.86 2.54 -17.75
C LEU A 219 -9.18 1.98 -19.13
N PHE A 220 -9.66 2.86 -20.00
CA PHE A 220 -9.84 2.57 -21.41
C PHE A 220 -9.11 3.61 -22.26
N ASP A 221 -8.46 3.13 -23.31
CA ASP A 221 -7.92 3.99 -24.36
C ASP A 221 -8.85 3.93 -25.57
N LEU A 222 -9.10 5.10 -26.18
CA LEU A 222 -9.90 5.24 -27.39
C LEU A 222 -9.18 6.12 -28.40
N LYS A 223 -8.66 5.50 -29.46
CA LYS A 223 -8.14 6.21 -30.62
C LYS A 223 -9.31 6.70 -31.49
N LEU A 224 -9.46 8.02 -31.58
CA LEU A 224 -10.49 8.69 -32.35
C LEU A 224 -9.99 9.01 -33.77
N PRO A 225 -10.91 9.09 -34.76
CA PRO A 225 -10.61 9.70 -36.06
C PRO A 225 -10.12 11.15 -35.88
N THR A 226 -9.22 11.60 -36.75
CA THR A 226 -8.64 12.95 -36.69
C THR A 226 -9.65 14.06 -36.98
N ASP A 227 -10.75 13.74 -37.65
CA ASP A 227 -11.87 14.61 -37.97
C ASP A 227 -13.00 14.56 -36.93
N TYR A 228 -12.91 13.69 -35.92
CA TYR A 228 -13.91 13.58 -34.87
C TYR A 228 -13.66 14.61 -33.76
N GLN A 229 -14.72 15.32 -33.37
CA GLN A 229 -14.71 16.27 -32.26
C GLN A 229 -15.74 15.84 -31.21
N PRO A 230 -15.33 15.56 -29.96
CA PRO A 230 -16.25 15.29 -28.87
C PRO A 230 -17.21 16.45 -28.63
N VAL A 231 -18.46 16.13 -28.32
CA VAL A 231 -19.52 17.11 -28.03
C VAL A 231 -20.21 16.74 -26.73
N ASN A 232 -20.34 17.72 -25.84
CA ASN A 232 -21.09 17.54 -24.61
C ASN A 232 -22.58 17.26 -24.92
N ALA A 233 -23.13 16.16 -24.40
CA ALA A 233 -24.54 15.81 -24.58
C ALA A 233 -25.43 16.10 -23.36
N ASP A 234 -24.90 16.00 -22.14
CA ASP A 234 -25.68 15.96 -20.90
C ASP A 234 -25.50 17.19 -19.97
N GLY A 235 -24.59 18.10 -20.31
CA GLY A 235 -24.30 19.30 -19.53
C GLY A 235 -23.18 19.13 -18.49
N GLU A 236 -22.57 17.95 -18.39
CA GLU A 236 -21.55 17.61 -17.41
C GLU A 236 -20.15 18.15 -17.79
N VAL A 237 -19.91 18.37 -19.08
CA VAL A 237 -18.68 18.93 -19.66
C VAL A 237 -18.88 20.38 -20.13
N GLY A 238 -18.05 21.30 -19.68
CA GLY A 238 -18.08 22.69 -20.14
C GLY A 238 -17.50 22.87 -21.54
N ALA A 239 -16.39 22.21 -21.85
CA ALA A 239 -15.71 22.28 -23.14
C ALA A 239 -14.75 21.10 -23.33
N PHE A 240 -14.32 20.87 -24.58
CA PHE A 240 -13.25 19.94 -24.92
C PHE A 240 -12.07 20.70 -25.54
N GLU A 241 -10.86 20.31 -25.17
CA GLU A 241 -9.61 20.89 -25.67
C GLU A 241 -8.72 19.76 -26.19
N LEU A 242 -8.26 19.89 -27.44
CA LEU A 242 -7.27 18.96 -28.01
C LEU A 242 -5.87 19.47 -27.67
N MET A 243 -5.14 18.71 -26.85
CA MET A 243 -3.85 19.11 -26.31
C MET A 243 -2.74 18.19 -26.82
N SER A 244 -1.57 18.78 -27.10
CA SER A 244 -0.35 18.00 -27.32
C SER A 244 0.12 17.33 -26.03
N ILE A 245 0.88 16.25 -26.14
CA ILE A 245 1.38 15.54 -24.96
C ILE A 245 2.27 16.42 -24.08
N GLU A 246 3.03 17.36 -24.65
CA GLU A 246 3.77 18.35 -23.85
C GLU A 246 2.84 19.24 -23.00
N GLN A 247 1.76 19.75 -23.60
CA GLN A 247 0.76 20.55 -22.87
C GLN A 247 0.04 19.71 -21.82
N VAL A 248 -0.25 18.44 -22.11
CA VAL A 248 -0.86 17.51 -21.15
C VAL A 248 0.06 17.29 -19.95
N MET A 249 1.36 17.04 -20.19
CA MET A 249 2.35 16.86 -19.12
C MET A 249 2.47 18.11 -18.23
N ASP A 250 2.39 19.31 -18.80
CA ASP A 250 2.37 20.57 -18.04
C ASP A 250 1.05 20.73 -17.25
N ALA A 251 -0.07 20.33 -17.84
CA ALA A 251 -1.39 20.48 -17.23
C ALA A 251 -1.60 19.55 -16.04
N ILE A 252 -1.16 18.28 -16.11
CA ILE A 252 -1.42 17.32 -15.03
C ILE A 252 -0.69 17.65 -13.72
N VAL A 253 0.45 18.35 -13.80
CA VAL A 253 1.20 18.80 -12.61
C VAL A 253 0.64 20.10 -12.03
N SER A 254 -0.27 20.79 -12.73
CA SER A 254 -0.92 21.99 -12.24
C SER A 254 -2.11 21.68 -11.31
N ASP A 255 -2.59 22.69 -10.60
CA ASP A 255 -3.81 22.60 -9.81
C ASP A 255 -5.09 22.73 -10.63
N ASP A 256 -5.01 23.05 -11.93
CA ASP A 256 -6.20 23.17 -12.78
C ASP A 256 -6.77 21.81 -13.17
N PHE A 257 -5.98 20.73 -13.06
CA PHE A 257 -6.43 19.38 -13.32
C PHE A 257 -7.12 18.76 -12.11
N LYS A 258 -8.20 18.01 -12.35
CA LYS A 258 -8.81 17.16 -11.32
C LYS A 258 -7.79 16.11 -10.87
N PRO A 259 -7.54 15.95 -9.55
CA PRO A 259 -6.41 15.14 -9.08
C PRO A 259 -6.37 13.71 -9.61
N ASN A 260 -7.49 12.97 -9.55
CA ASN A 260 -7.51 11.57 -10.00
C ASN A 260 -7.37 11.44 -11.53
N SER A 261 -7.95 12.38 -12.28
CA SER A 261 -7.83 12.44 -13.73
C SER A 261 -6.38 12.72 -14.16
N ALA A 262 -5.67 13.59 -13.43
CA ALA A 262 -4.24 13.80 -13.64
C ALA A 262 -3.41 12.53 -13.37
N LEU A 263 -3.75 11.77 -12.32
CA LEU A 263 -3.11 10.49 -12.00
C LEU A 263 -3.30 9.46 -13.14
N ILE A 264 -4.50 9.42 -13.72
CA ILE A 264 -4.83 8.49 -14.81
C ILE A 264 -4.13 8.85 -16.11
N ILE A 265 -3.99 10.15 -16.39
CA ILE A 265 -3.20 10.60 -17.52
C ILE A 265 -1.72 10.32 -17.29
N LEU A 266 -1.20 10.42 -16.05
CA LEU A 266 0.16 10.01 -15.76
C LEU A 266 0.40 8.52 -16.09
N ASP A 267 -0.54 7.63 -15.76
CA ASP A 267 -0.51 6.22 -16.19
C ASP A 267 -0.50 6.09 -17.72
N PHE A 268 -1.32 6.86 -18.44
CA PHE A 268 -1.29 6.90 -19.90
C PHE A 268 0.09 7.29 -20.45
N LEU A 269 0.68 8.36 -19.91
CA LEU A 269 2.01 8.83 -20.32
C LEU A 269 3.10 7.78 -20.07
N VAL A 270 2.99 7.01 -18.99
CA VAL A 270 3.89 5.90 -18.67
C VAL A 270 3.72 4.74 -19.66
N ARG A 271 2.48 4.28 -19.88
CA ARG A 271 2.19 3.16 -20.81
C ARG A 271 2.56 3.46 -22.25
N HIS A 272 2.46 4.72 -22.68
CA HIS A 272 2.79 5.17 -24.03
C HIS A 272 4.24 5.67 -24.18
N GLY A 273 5.07 5.57 -23.13
CA GLY A 273 6.51 5.84 -23.21
C GLY A 273 6.91 7.31 -23.23
N PHE A 274 6.04 8.23 -22.79
CA PHE A 274 6.36 9.65 -22.63
C PHE A 274 7.02 9.96 -21.29
N VAL A 275 6.64 9.22 -20.23
CA VAL A 275 7.34 9.22 -18.94
C VAL A 275 8.02 7.87 -18.81
N THR A 276 9.34 7.86 -18.67
CA THR A 276 10.17 6.65 -18.70
C THR A 276 11.22 6.66 -17.58
N PRO A 277 11.85 5.51 -17.26
CA PRO A 277 12.94 5.47 -16.28
C PRO A 277 14.13 6.38 -16.64
N GLU A 278 14.35 6.65 -17.94
CA GLU A 278 15.44 7.48 -18.43
C GLU A 278 15.19 8.99 -18.24
N ASN A 279 13.92 9.41 -18.21
CA ASN A 279 13.54 10.83 -18.14
C ASN A 279 12.90 11.25 -16.80
N GLU A 280 12.52 10.31 -15.93
CA GLU A 280 11.94 10.58 -14.61
C GLU A 280 12.66 9.80 -13.50
N LYS A 281 13.37 10.52 -12.64
CA LYS A 281 14.20 9.94 -11.56
C LYS A 281 13.40 9.13 -10.54
N ASN A 282 12.11 9.44 -10.37
CA ASN A 282 11.22 8.81 -9.42
C ASN A 282 10.26 7.81 -10.07
N TYR A 283 10.54 7.38 -11.31
CA TYR A 283 9.65 6.55 -12.11
C TYR A 283 9.05 5.36 -11.34
N ALA A 284 9.88 4.57 -10.65
CA ALA A 284 9.41 3.43 -9.87
C ALA A 284 8.43 3.82 -8.76
N TYR A 285 8.71 4.91 -8.04
CA TYR A 285 7.81 5.44 -7.00
C TYR A 285 6.47 5.89 -7.61
N LEU A 286 6.49 6.56 -8.76
CA LEU A 286 5.26 6.98 -9.44
C LEU A 286 4.40 5.77 -9.81
N VAL A 287 5.01 4.73 -10.42
CA VAL A 287 4.32 3.49 -10.78
C VAL A 287 3.73 2.81 -9.54
N GLU A 288 4.48 2.68 -8.45
CA GLU A 288 3.95 2.12 -7.21
C GLU A 288 2.75 2.91 -6.67
N MET A 289 2.82 4.24 -6.68
CA MET A 289 1.78 5.11 -6.13
C MET A 289 0.56 5.24 -7.05
N MET A 290 0.66 4.87 -8.32
CA MET A 290 -0.50 4.73 -9.22
C MET A 290 -1.27 3.41 -9.04
N HIS A 291 -0.67 2.43 -8.35
CA HIS A 291 -1.24 1.08 -8.21
C HIS A 291 -1.29 0.63 -6.75
N VAL A 292 -1.88 1.45 -5.87
CA VAL A 292 -2.03 1.09 -4.45
C VAL A 292 -2.82 -0.22 -4.33
N PRO A 293 -2.33 -1.24 -3.61
CA PRO A 293 -2.92 -2.57 -3.58
C PRO A 293 -4.15 -2.63 -2.66
N LEU A 294 -5.25 -1.96 -3.03
CA LEU A 294 -6.46 -1.82 -2.22
C LEU A 294 -7.03 -3.17 -1.75
N GLN A 295 -7.00 -4.17 -2.63
CA GLN A 295 -7.52 -5.51 -2.32
C GLN A 295 -6.80 -6.13 -1.11
N SER A 296 -5.47 -6.07 -1.11
CA SER A 296 -4.65 -6.58 -0.02
C SER A 296 -4.69 -5.66 1.22
N TYR A 297 -4.86 -4.35 0.99
CA TYR A 297 -4.96 -3.36 2.06
C TYR A 297 -6.12 -3.66 3.01
N PHE A 298 -7.30 -4.00 2.47
CA PHE A 298 -8.47 -4.35 3.27
C PHE A 298 -8.54 -5.84 3.63
N ALA A 299 -7.98 -6.75 2.82
CA ALA A 299 -8.01 -8.19 3.11
C ALA A 299 -7.13 -8.64 4.29
N ASN A 300 -5.97 -8.03 4.49
CA ASN A 300 -5.01 -8.45 5.54
C ASN A 300 -5.38 -7.97 6.96
N SER A 301 -6.44 -7.19 7.08
CA SER A 301 -6.94 -6.68 8.34
C SER A 301 -7.70 -7.71 9.19
N THR A 302 -8.00 -8.90 8.62
CA THR A 302 -8.54 -10.04 9.39
C THR A 302 -7.53 -10.66 10.34
N GLN A 303 -6.27 -10.21 10.35
CA GLN A 303 -5.39 -10.46 11.49
C GLN A 303 -5.75 -9.47 12.57
N ILE A 304 -6.55 -9.92 13.54
CA ILE A 304 -6.53 -9.39 14.90
C ILE A 304 -5.05 -9.14 15.21
N SER A 305 -4.65 -7.87 15.34
CA SER A 305 -3.23 -7.59 15.57
C SER A 305 -2.82 -8.34 16.83
N CYS A 306 -1.56 -8.77 16.96
CA CYS A 306 -1.11 -9.39 18.22
C CYS A 306 -1.46 -8.52 19.45
N ARG A 307 -1.61 -7.20 19.25
CA ARG A 307 -2.07 -6.22 20.24
C ARG A 307 -3.56 -6.36 20.60
N ASP A 308 -4.43 -6.64 19.62
CA ASP A 308 -5.86 -6.87 19.83
C ASP A 308 -6.13 -8.27 20.42
N ILE A 309 -5.34 -9.28 20.04
CA ILE A 309 -5.33 -10.60 20.70
C ILE A 309 -4.90 -10.43 22.17
N TYR A 310 -3.89 -9.61 22.42
CA TYR A 310 -3.40 -9.33 23.77
C TYR A 310 -4.43 -8.57 24.62
N LYS A 311 -5.14 -7.58 24.05
CA LYS A 311 -6.22 -6.87 24.75
C LYS A 311 -7.40 -7.79 25.06
N GLN A 312 -7.85 -8.59 24.10
CA GLN A 312 -8.91 -9.58 24.33
C GLN A 312 -8.50 -10.61 25.40
N TRP A 313 -7.23 -11.03 25.42
CA TRP A 313 -6.69 -11.90 26.47
C TRP A 313 -6.68 -11.24 27.86
N GLN A 314 -6.47 -9.92 27.96
CA GLN A 314 -6.53 -9.20 29.22
C GLN A 314 -7.95 -8.99 29.74
N GLU A 315 -8.92 -8.81 28.84
CA GLU A 315 -10.34 -8.59 29.18
C GLU A 315 -11.04 -9.88 29.63
N VAL A 316 -10.67 -11.03 29.05
CA VAL A 316 -11.13 -12.35 29.50
C VAL A 316 -10.26 -12.82 30.67
N GLY A 317 -10.53 -12.27 31.86
CA GLY A 317 -9.74 -12.49 33.08
C GLY A 317 -9.24 -13.93 33.27
N LYS A 318 -7.96 -14.08 33.65
CA LYS A 318 -7.21 -15.34 33.81
C LYS A 318 -8.10 -16.52 34.27
N GLN A 319 -8.55 -17.35 33.33
CA GLN A 319 -9.03 -18.68 33.70
C GLN A 319 -7.85 -19.52 34.20
N LYS A 320 -8.06 -20.25 35.30
CA LYS A 320 -7.05 -21.15 35.87
C LYS A 320 -6.68 -22.21 34.83
N ASP A 321 -5.37 -22.37 34.60
CA ASP A 321 -4.80 -23.40 33.73
C ASP A 321 -5.45 -24.78 34.02
N HIS A 322 -5.79 -25.52 32.95
CA HIS A 322 -6.32 -26.89 33.02
C HIS A 322 -5.47 -27.76 33.95
N PRO A 323 -6.05 -28.61 34.82
CA PRO A 323 -5.30 -29.33 35.87
C PRO A 323 -4.16 -30.20 35.31
N GLU A 324 -4.28 -30.67 34.06
CA GLU A 324 -3.25 -31.45 33.39
C GLU A 324 -2.20 -30.63 32.62
N ALA A 325 -2.38 -29.31 32.45
CA ALA A 325 -1.44 -28.45 31.73
C ALA A 325 -0.06 -28.45 32.41
N THR A 326 -0.03 -28.48 33.74
CA THR A 326 1.21 -28.61 34.52
C THR A 326 1.87 -29.97 34.29
N THR A 327 1.09 -31.05 34.25
CA THR A 327 1.58 -32.41 33.95
C THR A 327 2.16 -32.50 32.54
N LEU A 328 1.50 -31.90 31.55
CA LEU A 328 1.96 -31.88 30.16
C LEU A 328 3.21 -31.01 29.97
N ARG A 329 3.28 -29.84 30.62
CA ARG A 329 4.48 -28.97 30.65
C ARG A 329 5.66 -29.69 31.30
N ASN A 330 5.41 -30.41 32.39
CA ASN A 330 6.44 -31.20 33.09
C ASN A 330 6.88 -32.41 32.27
N GLY A 331 5.97 -33.10 31.57
CA GLY A 331 6.28 -34.17 30.63
C GLY A 331 7.16 -33.68 29.48
N LYS A 332 6.79 -32.56 28.84
CA LYS A 332 7.60 -31.90 27.80
C LYS A 332 8.97 -31.46 28.32
N ARG A 333 9.06 -30.93 29.55
CA ARG A 333 10.35 -30.57 30.18
C ARG A 333 11.23 -31.80 30.44
N LYS A 334 10.67 -32.89 30.97
CA LYS A 334 11.41 -34.14 31.19
C LYS A 334 11.90 -34.75 29.88
N LEU A 335 11.07 -34.76 28.83
CA LEU A 335 11.45 -35.25 27.51
C LEU A 335 12.59 -34.42 26.90
N ARG A 336 12.48 -33.08 26.94
CA ARG A 336 13.55 -32.17 26.49
C ARG A 336 14.83 -32.34 27.30
N SER A 337 14.72 -32.60 28.60
CA SER A 337 15.87 -32.86 29.47
C SER A 337 16.57 -34.17 29.10
N LYS A 338 15.83 -35.27 28.85
CA LYS A 338 16.41 -36.54 28.38
C LYS A 338 17.10 -36.39 27.03
N ILE A 339 16.46 -35.74 26.07
CA ILE A 339 17.04 -35.48 24.74
C ILE A 339 18.33 -34.67 24.85
N ARG A 340 18.37 -33.63 25.71
CA ARG A 340 19.61 -32.86 25.95
C ARG A 340 20.70 -33.71 26.58
N MET A 341 20.34 -34.61 27.50
CA MET A 341 21.30 -35.49 28.18
C MET A 341 21.90 -36.50 27.20
N GLU A 342 21.08 -37.13 26.36
CA GLU A 342 21.55 -38.02 25.28
C GLU A 342 22.42 -37.28 24.25
N GLN A 343 22.04 -36.05 23.88
CA GLN A 343 22.86 -35.21 23.01
C GLN A 343 24.16 -34.74 23.67
N ALA A 344 24.17 -34.56 25.00
CA ALA A 344 25.38 -34.21 25.76
C ALA A 344 26.33 -35.40 25.85
N ILE A 345 25.82 -36.60 26.13
CA ILE A 345 26.59 -37.85 26.15
C ILE A 345 27.14 -38.16 24.75
N SER A 346 26.31 -38.05 23.71
CA SER A 346 26.76 -38.22 22.32
C SER A 346 27.84 -37.21 21.92
N ARG A 347 27.78 -35.97 22.44
CA ARG A 347 28.83 -34.97 22.25
C ARG A 347 30.09 -35.31 23.03
N GLN A 348 29.98 -35.75 24.27
CA GLN A 348 31.11 -36.14 25.11
C GLN A 348 31.88 -37.33 24.51
N ASN A 349 31.17 -38.32 23.97
CA ASN A 349 31.78 -39.43 23.25
C ASN A 349 32.48 -38.98 21.95
N LEU A 350 31.90 -38.01 21.23
CA LEU A 350 32.52 -37.43 20.04
C LEU A 350 33.76 -36.59 20.40
N TYR A 351 33.74 -35.86 21.51
CA TYR A 351 34.91 -35.14 22.04
C TYR A 351 36.03 -36.11 22.40
N GLN A 352 35.71 -37.20 23.12
CA GLN A 352 36.70 -38.20 23.50
C GLN A 352 37.32 -38.87 22.25
N GLN A 353 36.50 -39.23 21.25
CA GLN A 353 36.98 -39.79 19.98
C GLN A 353 37.90 -38.84 19.20
N ILE A 354 37.65 -37.52 19.25
CA ILE A 354 38.52 -36.51 18.62
C ILE A 354 39.84 -36.38 19.39
N MET A 355 39.79 -36.41 20.72
CA MET A 355 40.98 -36.30 21.57
C MET A 355 41.88 -37.53 21.47
N ASP A 356 41.28 -38.72 21.34
CA ASP A 356 42.01 -39.99 21.24
C ASP A 356 42.62 -40.21 19.85
N ASN A 357 42.03 -39.66 18.78
CA ASN A 357 42.57 -39.73 17.42
C ASN A 357 42.21 -38.47 16.60
N PRO A 358 43.10 -37.45 16.58
CA PRO A 358 42.79 -36.14 15.99
C PRO A 358 42.57 -36.22 14.47
N ASN A 359 41.30 -36.18 14.07
CA ASN A 359 40.88 -36.22 12.67
C ASN A 359 40.00 -35.01 12.33
N SER A 360 40.40 -34.27 11.29
CA SER A 360 39.73 -33.06 10.81
C SER A 360 38.27 -33.28 10.41
N GLN A 361 37.90 -34.45 9.87
CA GLN A 361 36.49 -34.77 9.57
C GLN A 361 35.62 -34.91 10.83
N LEU A 362 36.15 -35.46 11.92
CA LEU A 362 35.41 -35.58 13.19
C LEU A 362 35.23 -34.20 13.87
N PHE A 363 36.25 -33.34 13.78
CA PHE A 363 36.19 -31.96 14.25
C PHE A 363 35.18 -31.11 13.47
N TYR A 364 35.14 -31.22 12.14
CA TYR A 364 34.13 -30.54 11.31
C TYR A 364 32.70 -31.10 11.53
N ARG A 365 32.54 -32.40 11.81
CA ARG A 365 31.24 -32.96 12.22
C ARG A 365 30.72 -32.36 13.53
N LEU A 366 31.60 -32.11 14.51
CA LEU A 366 31.23 -31.44 15.75
C LEU A 366 30.79 -29.99 15.51
N ILE A 367 31.52 -29.22 14.69
CA ILE A 367 31.18 -27.83 14.32
C ILE A 367 29.85 -27.77 13.56
N ASN A 368 29.61 -28.67 12.61
CA ASN A 368 28.35 -28.69 11.85
C ASN A 368 27.15 -29.12 12.71
N ARG A 369 27.34 -30.00 13.71
CA ARG A 369 26.27 -30.36 14.65
C ARG A 369 25.84 -29.17 15.52
N ASN A 370 26.78 -28.28 15.86
CA ASN A 370 26.51 -27.03 16.59
C ASN A 370 25.94 -25.90 15.71
N ARG A 371 25.90 -26.05 14.38
CA ARG A 371 25.40 -25.03 13.43
C ARG A 371 23.91 -25.15 13.08
N SER A 372 23.17 -26.09 13.67
CA SER A 372 21.74 -26.28 13.34
C SER A 372 20.75 -25.32 14.04
N ASN A 373 21.20 -24.34 14.81
CA ASN A 373 20.41 -23.14 15.14
C ASN A 373 21.29 -22.02 15.74
N GLN A 374 21.37 -20.90 15.00
CA GLN A 374 21.85 -19.54 15.29
C GLN A 374 23.31 -19.27 15.73
N GLN A 375 23.90 -18.32 14.98
CA GLN A 375 24.97 -17.33 15.22
C GLN A 375 26.10 -17.57 16.26
N THR A 376 27.30 -17.16 15.80
CA THR A 376 28.56 -16.78 16.48
C THR A 376 29.47 -17.86 17.10
N SER A 377 30.77 -17.71 16.79
CA SER A 377 31.89 -18.48 17.33
C SER A 377 32.20 -18.05 18.76
N THR A 378 32.21 -19.04 19.65
CA THR A 378 32.48 -18.96 21.08
C THR A 378 33.97 -18.92 21.38
N ASN A 379 34.42 -17.87 22.05
CA ASN A 379 35.32 -17.90 23.22
C ASN A 379 35.59 -16.49 23.78
N CYS A 380 34.99 -15.45 23.19
CA CYS A 380 34.82 -14.15 23.82
C CYS A 380 33.34 -13.78 23.88
N LEU A 381 32.92 -13.13 24.96
CA LEU A 381 31.65 -12.46 25.07
C LEU A 381 31.93 -10.97 24.92
N LYS A 382 31.27 -10.31 23.95
CA LYS A 382 31.40 -8.86 23.75
C LYS A 382 30.13 -8.15 24.21
N ILE A 383 30.25 -7.20 25.14
CA ILE A 383 29.16 -6.34 25.62
C ILE A 383 29.70 -4.89 25.67
N ASP A 384 29.01 -3.94 25.03
CA ASP A 384 29.37 -2.51 24.94
C ASP A 384 30.87 -2.23 24.71
N ASP A 385 31.39 -2.87 23.66
CA ASP A 385 32.80 -2.77 23.23
C ASP A 385 33.88 -3.31 24.18
N ALA A 386 33.50 -3.90 25.31
CA ALA A 386 34.39 -4.70 26.15
C ALA A 386 34.30 -6.20 25.83
N TYR A 387 35.43 -6.91 25.92
CA TYR A 387 35.53 -8.35 25.62
C TYR A 387 35.92 -9.15 26.86
N TYR A 388 35.15 -10.20 27.14
CA TYR A 388 35.32 -11.07 28.29
C TYR A 388 35.66 -12.48 27.81
N PHE A 389 36.80 -12.99 28.26
CA PHE A 389 37.36 -14.28 27.80
C PHE A 389 37.36 -15.34 28.90
N VAL A 390 37.13 -14.91 30.15
CA VAL A 390 37.08 -15.78 31.34
C VAL A 390 35.61 -16.07 31.70
N PRO A 391 35.20 -17.35 31.84
CA PRO A 391 33.78 -17.73 31.96
C PRO A 391 32.98 -17.13 33.12
N GLU A 392 33.65 -16.67 34.19
CA GLU A 392 32.99 -16.14 35.39
C GLU A 392 32.65 -14.65 35.24
N GLU A 393 33.49 -13.89 34.54
CA GLU A 393 33.24 -12.51 34.14
C GLU A 393 32.16 -12.43 33.05
N GLN A 394 32.18 -13.39 32.13
CA GLN A 394 31.13 -13.55 31.11
C GLN A 394 29.73 -13.70 31.73
N ARG A 395 29.60 -14.33 32.90
CA ARG A 395 28.30 -14.50 33.59
C ARG A 395 27.80 -13.25 34.29
N ARG A 396 28.67 -12.45 34.91
CA ARG A 396 28.26 -11.23 35.64
C ARG A 396 27.84 -10.12 34.68
N SER A 397 28.58 -9.90 33.60
CA SER A 397 28.27 -8.86 32.60
C SER A 397 26.97 -9.16 31.84
N PHE A 398 26.64 -10.44 31.65
CA PHE A 398 25.38 -10.88 31.03
C PHE A 398 24.15 -10.59 31.90
N SER A 399 24.30 -10.57 33.23
CA SER A 399 23.20 -10.31 34.18
C SER A 399 22.84 -8.82 34.26
N SER A 400 23.84 -7.93 34.25
CA SER A 400 23.64 -6.47 34.33
C SER A 400 23.03 -5.89 33.04
N TYR A 401 23.45 -6.40 31.87
CA TYR A 401 22.96 -5.95 30.55
C TYR A 401 21.45 -6.16 30.35
N TYR A 402 20.88 -7.23 30.93
CA TYR A 402 19.45 -7.54 30.80
C TYR A 402 18.56 -6.87 31.85
N GLU A 403 19.11 -6.43 32.99
CA GLU A 403 18.40 -5.56 33.93
C GLU A 403 18.19 -4.15 33.34
N ASP A 404 19.15 -3.62 32.57
CA ASP A 404 19.01 -2.31 31.88
C ASP A 404 18.01 -2.34 30.71
N LEU A 405 17.85 -3.49 30.03
CA LEU A 405 16.85 -3.68 28.96
C LEU A 405 15.41 -3.80 29.47
N SER A 406 15.20 -3.90 30.78
CA SER A 406 13.88 -4.07 31.41
C SER A 406 13.17 -2.75 31.75
N VAL A 407 13.75 -1.60 31.40
CA VAL A 407 13.13 -0.27 31.53
C VAL A 407 12.54 0.17 30.17
N LEU A 408 11.21 0.33 30.13
CA LEU A 408 10.42 0.73 28.95
C LEU A 408 10.92 2.06 28.33
N LYS A 409 11.34 2.01 27.06
CA LYS A 409 11.47 3.18 26.17
C LYS A 409 10.68 2.97 24.89
N GLU A 410 10.10 4.06 24.42
CA GLU A 410 9.09 4.19 23.35
C GLU A 410 9.43 3.45 22.05
N ASN A 411 8.39 3.12 21.29
CA ASN A 411 8.48 2.33 20.06
C ASN A 411 9.11 3.15 18.92
N ILE A 412 10.44 3.02 18.78
CA ILE A 412 11.30 3.80 17.88
C ILE A 412 11.31 3.26 16.43
N TYR A 413 10.82 2.03 16.19
CA TYR A 413 11.00 1.35 14.89
C TYR A 413 10.17 1.93 13.74
N GLU A 414 8.95 2.42 14.00
CA GLU A 414 8.12 3.03 12.95
C GLU A 414 8.57 4.47 12.61
N ASN A 415 9.16 5.19 13.56
CA ASN A 415 9.73 6.53 13.32
C ASN A 415 11.12 6.48 12.66
N CYS A 416 11.91 5.43 12.89
CA CYS A 416 13.24 5.28 12.29
C CYS A 416 13.20 5.11 10.78
N TYR A 417 12.25 4.38 10.21
CA TYR A 417 12.16 4.21 8.75
C TYR A 417 11.88 5.53 8.02
N LEU A 418 10.96 6.33 8.57
CA LEU A 418 10.62 7.64 8.01
C LEU A 418 11.74 8.67 8.20
N ASN A 419 12.45 8.63 9.33
CA ASN A 419 13.61 9.48 9.58
C ASN A 419 14.84 9.07 8.74
N LEU A 420 15.07 7.77 8.52
CA LEU A 420 16.13 7.28 7.63
C LEU A 420 15.87 7.68 6.18
N TRP A 421 14.62 7.66 5.73
CA TRP A 421 14.25 8.16 4.41
C TRP A 421 14.51 9.66 4.27
N LYS A 422 14.14 10.48 5.27
CA LYS A 422 14.42 11.93 5.28
C LYS A 422 15.91 12.26 5.32
N ILE A 423 16.70 11.53 6.12
CA ILE A 423 18.16 11.67 6.18
C ILE A 423 18.78 11.26 4.83
N ARG A 424 18.28 10.20 4.19
CA ARG A 424 18.73 9.77 2.86
C ARG A 424 18.46 10.84 1.81
N GLN A 425 17.30 11.49 1.82
CA GLN A 425 16.98 12.59 0.91
C GLN A 425 17.88 13.81 1.14
N GLN A 426 18.11 14.20 2.40
CA GLN A 426 19.04 15.29 2.73
C GLN A 426 20.49 14.99 2.29
N LEU A 427 20.94 13.74 2.41
CA LEU A 427 22.27 13.33 1.92
C LEU A 427 22.35 13.32 0.38
N TYR A 428 21.26 12.98 -0.31
CA TYR A 428 21.17 13.06 -1.76
C TYR A 428 21.21 14.50 -2.27
N GLU A 429 20.48 15.41 -1.63
CA GLU A 429 20.51 16.85 -1.93
C GLU A 429 21.91 17.44 -1.68
N GLN A 430 22.55 17.09 -0.56
CA GLN A 430 23.92 17.51 -0.24
C GLN A 430 24.98 16.92 -1.18
N ALA A 431 24.71 15.76 -1.78
CA ALA A 431 25.60 15.12 -2.76
C ALA A 431 25.45 15.73 -4.16
N MET A 432 24.26 16.23 -4.51
CA MET A 432 23.98 16.86 -5.81
C MET A 432 24.54 18.29 -5.92
N ASP A 433 24.78 18.98 -4.79
CA ASP A 433 25.39 20.33 -4.75
C ASP A 433 26.93 20.33 -4.86
N LYS A 434 27.57 19.16 -4.87
CA LYS A 434 29.00 19.05 -5.13
C LYS A 434 29.22 18.87 -6.62
N GLU A 435 29.88 19.84 -7.27
CA GLU A 435 30.44 19.67 -8.62
C GLU A 435 31.22 18.35 -8.68
N ILE A 436 30.64 17.36 -9.38
CA ILE A 436 31.32 16.12 -9.70
C ILE A 436 32.34 16.49 -10.77
N LYS A 437 33.60 16.67 -10.36
CA LYS A 437 34.71 16.64 -11.31
C LYS A 437 34.70 15.27 -11.98
N ASP A 438 34.78 15.25 -13.30
CA ASP A 438 34.98 14.01 -14.05
C ASP A 438 36.13 13.23 -13.41
N PRO A 439 35.91 11.96 -12.99
CA PRO A 439 36.98 11.19 -12.40
C PRO A 439 38.08 11.01 -13.46
N GLU A 440 39.31 11.36 -13.07
CA GLU A 440 40.51 11.05 -13.85
C GLU A 440 40.45 9.57 -14.26
N GLN A 441 40.79 9.28 -15.52
CA GLN A 441 40.75 7.93 -16.09
C GLN A 441 41.41 6.93 -15.13
N PHE A 442 40.61 5.99 -14.63
CA PHE A 442 41.08 4.97 -13.69
C PHE A 442 42.19 4.15 -14.34
N THR A 443 43.29 3.98 -13.62
CA THR A 443 44.39 3.14 -14.11
C THR A 443 43.97 1.67 -14.07
N GLU A 444 44.50 0.86 -15.00
CA GLU A 444 44.22 -0.58 -15.08
C GLU A 444 44.45 -1.30 -13.73
N THR A 445 45.46 -0.84 -12.98
CA THR A 445 45.77 -1.33 -11.64
C THR A 445 44.66 -1.07 -10.61
N GLU A 446 43.98 0.08 -10.69
CA GLU A 446 42.90 0.45 -9.77
C GLU A 446 41.62 -0.33 -10.08
N VAL A 447 41.34 -0.54 -11.37
CA VAL A 447 40.23 -1.36 -11.83
C VAL A 447 40.43 -2.82 -11.40
N MET A 448 41.63 -3.38 -11.59
CA MET A 448 41.93 -4.75 -11.16
C MET A 448 41.88 -4.93 -9.64
N LYS A 449 42.22 -3.89 -8.87
CA LYS A 449 42.10 -3.90 -7.40
C LYS A 449 40.64 -3.83 -6.94
N ALA A 450 39.77 -3.15 -7.68
CA ALA A 450 38.33 -3.10 -7.43
C ALA A 450 37.66 -4.44 -7.76
N ILE A 451 38.01 -5.04 -8.90
CA ILE A 451 37.56 -6.39 -9.30
C ILE A 451 38.00 -7.43 -8.24
N GLY A 452 39.25 -7.38 -7.77
CA GLY A 452 39.73 -8.27 -6.71
C GLY A 452 38.95 -8.14 -5.38
N LYS A 453 38.46 -6.94 -5.05
CA LYS A 453 37.59 -6.72 -3.88
C LYS A 453 36.16 -7.22 -4.10
N LEU A 454 35.63 -7.08 -5.31
CA LEU A 454 34.30 -7.60 -5.66
C LEU A 454 34.28 -9.14 -5.66
N ASN A 455 35.41 -9.75 -5.99
CA ASN A 455 35.55 -11.21 -6.07
C ASN A 455 35.92 -11.88 -4.73
N THR A 456 36.26 -11.11 -3.69
CA THR A 456 36.58 -11.71 -2.39
C THR A 456 35.40 -12.48 -1.79
N LYS A 457 35.61 -13.79 -1.56
CA LYS A 457 34.68 -14.81 -1.01
C LYS A 457 33.66 -15.43 -1.98
N LYS A 458 33.84 -15.27 -3.30
CA LYS A 458 33.09 -16.04 -4.32
C LYS A 458 34.04 -17.00 -5.06
N SER A 459 33.53 -18.14 -5.51
CA SER A 459 34.30 -19.13 -6.29
C SER A 459 34.13 -18.87 -7.78
N ALA A 460 35.25 -18.70 -8.49
CA ALA A 460 35.29 -18.34 -9.91
C ALA A 460 34.95 -19.49 -10.85
N ASP A 461 34.42 -19.14 -12.02
CA ASP A 461 34.33 -20.07 -13.14
C ASP A 461 35.69 -20.24 -13.83
N GLU A 462 35.73 -21.05 -14.88
CA GLU A 462 36.97 -21.42 -15.60
C GLU A 462 37.66 -20.22 -16.30
N SER A 463 37.05 -19.03 -16.30
CA SER A 463 37.62 -17.77 -16.81
C SER A 463 37.95 -16.76 -15.70
N GLU A 464 37.94 -17.20 -14.44
CA GLU A 464 38.23 -16.39 -13.23
C GLU A 464 37.24 -15.24 -12.92
N ILE A 465 36.04 -15.23 -13.51
CA ILE A 465 35.00 -14.21 -13.26
C ILE A 465 33.96 -14.74 -12.26
N THR A 466 33.49 -13.91 -11.32
CA THR A 466 32.61 -14.32 -10.20
C THR A 466 31.34 -13.50 -9.98
N ALA A 467 31.02 -12.53 -10.85
CA ALA A 467 29.76 -11.78 -10.81
C ALA A 467 29.31 -11.41 -12.23
N GLU A 468 28.01 -11.55 -12.53
CA GLU A 468 27.40 -11.17 -13.81
C GLU A 468 27.09 -9.65 -13.93
N HIS A 469 27.52 -8.81 -12.98
CA HIS A 469 27.36 -7.34 -13.06
C HIS A 469 28.70 -6.63 -13.19
#